data_AF-A0A4Y8UYN5-F1
#
_entry.id   AF-A0A4Y8UYN5-F1
#
_cell.length_a   1.000
_cell.length_b   1.000
_cell.length_c   1.000
_cell.angle_alpha   90.00
_cell.angle_beta   90.00
_cell.angle_gamma   90.00
#
_symmetry.space_group_name_H-M   'P 1'
#
loop_
_entity.id
_entity.type
_entity.pdbx_description
1 polymer ?
#
loop_
_entity_poly.entity_id
_entity_poly.type
_entity_poly.pdbx_seq_one_letter_code
_entity_poly.pdbx_strand_id
1 'polypeptide(L)'
;MLEWFARIELSSLSVAVREVWWVFPSVLVIHSLSMAMMAGFGVVIAARATGRVASLATTTLRRFEPLFLAGLLAAGFSGLVLLWGYPAKALTNPLFYLKLIILALSTWLTLQLSANRWSPHMQARLAVLSLAGWIAMIFAGRFLAYTHSVLLASWLISPAGG
;
A
#
# COMPACT_ATOMS: atom_id res chain seq x y z
N MET A 1 -4.48 20.18 14.99
CA MET A 1 -4.05 19.06 14.12
C MET A 1 -2.54 18.86 14.18
N LEU A 2 -1.72 19.86 13.85
CA LEU A 2 -0.25 19.76 13.88
C LEU A 2 0.33 19.40 15.26
N GLU A 3 -0.22 19.94 16.35
CA GLU A 3 0.21 19.57 17.72
C GLU A 3 0.05 18.07 18.01
N TRP A 4 -1.00 17.44 17.48
CA TRP A 4 -1.25 16.02 17.66
C TRP A 4 -0.21 15.17 16.91
N PHE A 5 0.13 15.57 15.68
CA PHE A 5 1.20 14.94 14.90
C PHE A 5 2.56 15.09 15.59
N ALA A 6 2.86 16.28 16.13
CA ALA A 6 4.10 16.51 16.85
C ALA A 6 4.22 15.65 18.12
N ARG A 7 3.11 15.43 18.87
CA ARG A 7 3.10 14.50 20.01
C ARG A 7 3.44 13.06 19.59
N ILE A 8 2.90 12.60 18.46
CA ILE A 8 3.23 11.28 17.91
C ILE A 8 4.70 11.23 17.50
N GLU A 9 5.20 12.26 16.82
CA GLU A 9 6.59 12.37 16.37
C GLU A 9 7.57 12.28 17.54
N LEU A 10 7.26 12.89 18.68
CA LEU A 10 8.12 12.86 19.88
C LEU A 10 8.04 11.55 20.69
N SER A 11 7.15 10.62 20.32
CA SER A 11 7.08 9.31 20.98
C SER A 11 8.33 8.47 20.71
N SER A 12 8.72 7.64 21.70
CA SER A 12 9.88 6.74 21.59
C SER A 12 9.83 5.84 20.36
N LEU A 13 8.64 5.36 19.98
CA LEU A 13 8.44 4.56 18.76
C LEU A 13 8.73 5.38 17.50
N SER A 14 8.19 6.59 17.38
CA SER A 14 8.41 7.43 16.20
C SER A 14 9.87 7.87 16.08
N VAL A 15 10.50 8.23 17.20
CA VAL A 15 11.94 8.54 17.27
C VAL A 15 12.76 7.30 16.86
N ALA A 16 12.47 6.12 17.39
CA ALA A 16 13.18 4.90 17.03
C ALA A 16 13.05 4.58 15.54
N VAL A 17 11.85 4.73 14.96
CA VAL A 17 11.64 4.56 13.52
C VAL A 17 12.50 5.54 12.73
N ARG A 18 12.61 6.81 13.15
CA ARG A 18 13.34 7.84 12.40
C ARG A 18 14.85 7.81 12.58
N GLU A 19 15.34 7.49 13.77
CA GLU A 19 16.73 7.70 14.17
C GLU A 19 17.54 6.40 14.28
N VAL A 20 16.90 5.26 14.53
CA VAL A 20 17.62 3.98 14.52
C VAL A 20 17.83 3.55 13.07
N TRP A 21 19.10 3.59 12.64
CA TRP A 21 19.52 3.47 11.25
C TRP A 21 18.95 2.27 10.48
N TRP A 22 18.65 1.15 11.14
CA TRP A 22 18.13 -0.06 10.50
C TRP A 22 16.61 -0.21 10.58
N VAL A 23 15.91 0.52 11.46
CA VAL A 23 14.46 0.32 11.69
C VAL A 23 13.66 0.78 10.48
N PHE A 24 13.82 2.04 10.04
CA PHE A 24 13.09 2.54 8.88
C PHE A 24 13.35 1.72 7.61
N PRO A 25 14.61 1.40 7.23
CA PRO A 25 14.87 0.56 6.07
C PRO A 25 14.23 -0.83 6.17
N SER A 26 14.30 -1.48 7.34
CA SER A 26 13.73 -2.83 7.49
C SER A 26 12.21 -2.83 7.34
N VAL A 27 11.53 -1.87 7.98
CA VAL A 27 10.08 -1.71 7.85
C VAL A 27 9.71 -1.39 6.40
N LEU A 28 10.49 -0.54 5.72
CA LEU A 28 10.26 -0.19 4.33
C LEU A 28 10.46 -1.39 3.37
N VAL A 29 11.45 -2.24 3.64
CA VAL A 29 11.66 -3.50 2.89
C VAL A 29 10.47 -4.41 3.06
N ILE A 30 10.02 -4.65 4.29
CA ILE A 30 8.83 -5.47 4.59
C ILE A 30 7.60 -4.90 3.86
N HIS A 31 7.37 -3.59 3.95
CA HIS A 31 6.25 -2.93 3.26
C HIS A 31 6.31 -3.14 1.75
N SER A 32 7.47 -2.90 1.15
CA SER A 32 7.66 -3.01 -0.31
C SER A 32 7.52 -4.45 -0.80
N LEU A 33 8.06 -5.43 -0.06
CA LEU A 33 7.93 -6.85 -0.40
C LEU A 33 6.46 -7.29 -0.31
N SER A 34 5.75 -6.85 0.72
CA SER A 34 4.32 -7.13 0.91
C SER A 34 3.49 -6.59 -0.26
N MET A 35 3.76 -5.34 -0.68
CA MET A 35 3.12 -4.72 -1.83
C MET A 35 3.45 -5.44 -3.14
N ALA A 36 4.69 -5.85 -3.35
CA ALA A 36 5.10 -6.62 -4.53
C ALA A 36 4.37 -7.97 -4.61
N MET A 37 4.18 -8.63 -3.47
CA MET A 37 3.47 -9.90 -3.38
C MET A 37 1.99 -9.75 -3.70
N MET A 38 1.33 -8.72 -3.15
CA MET A 38 -0.07 -8.40 -3.44
C MET A 38 -0.29 -8.04 -4.90
N ALA A 39 0.55 -7.12 -5.42
CA ALA A 39 0.48 -6.69 -6.81
C ALA A 39 0.76 -7.85 -7.77
N GLY A 40 1.78 -8.67 -7.49
CA GLY A 40 2.10 -9.85 -8.29
C GLY A 40 0.92 -10.83 -8.40
N PHE A 41 0.30 -11.16 -7.27
CA PHE A 41 -0.91 -11.99 -7.27
C PHE A 41 -2.05 -11.34 -8.07
N GLY A 42 -2.30 -10.04 -7.86
CA GLY A 42 -3.31 -9.27 -8.58
C GLY A 42 -3.09 -9.26 -10.09
N VAL A 43 -1.84 -9.07 -10.54
CA VAL A 43 -1.46 -9.09 -11.96
C VAL A 43 -1.70 -10.48 -12.56
N VAL A 44 -1.33 -11.56 -11.88
CA VAL A 44 -1.56 -12.94 -12.36
C VAL A 44 -3.06 -13.23 -12.49
N ILE A 45 -3.85 -12.86 -11.48
CA ILE A 45 -5.32 -13.02 -11.50
C ILE A 45 -5.95 -12.21 -12.63
N ALA A 46 -5.54 -10.95 -12.81
CA ALA A 46 -6.02 -10.11 -13.90
C ALA A 46 -5.64 -10.67 -15.28
N ALA A 47 -4.38 -11.06 -15.47
CA ALA A 47 -3.90 -11.63 -16.74
C ALA A 47 -4.69 -12.89 -17.12
N ARG A 48 -4.96 -13.78 -16.15
CA ARG A 48 -5.84 -14.93 -16.36
C ARG A 48 -7.25 -14.50 -16.77
N ALA A 49 -7.85 -13.55 -16.05
CA ALA A 49 -9.21 -13.10 -16.28
C ALA A 49 -9.42 -12.39 -17.64
N THR A 50 -8.36 -11.90 -18.28
CA THR A 50 -8.42 -11.43 -19.68
C THR A 50 -8.53 -12.55 -20.72
N GLY A 51 -8.42 -13.81 -20.31
CA GLY A 51 -8.46 -14.98 -21.22
C GLY A 51 -7.15 -15.26 -21.96
N ARG A 52 -6.15 -14.37 -21.87
CA ARG A 52 -4.84 -14.54 -22.52
C ARG A 52 -3.96 -15.62 -21.90
N VAL A 53 -4.20 -15.94 -20.62
CA VAL A 53 -3.45 -16.95 -19.85
C VAL A 53 -4.43 -17.98 -19.25
N ALA A 54 -5.31 -18.53 -20.09
CA ALA A 54 -6.38 -19.44 -19.67
C ALA A 54 -5.89 -20.80 -19.14
N SER A 55 -4.61 -21.15 -19.36
CA SER A 55 -4.01 -22.41 -18.90
C SER A 55 -3.88 -22.51 -17.38
N LEU A 56 -3.97 -21.40 -16.65
CA LEU A 56 -3.93 -21.38 -15.20
C LEU A 56 -5.32 -21.66 -14.61
N ALA A 57 -5.49 -22.84 -14.03
CA ALA A 57 -6.71 -23.20 -13.31
C ALA A 57 -6.93 -22.25 -12.11
N THR A 58 -8.15 -21.74 -11.95
CA THR A 58 -8.53 -20.85 -10.83
C THR A 58 -8.27 -21.52 -9.48
N THR A 59 -8.45 -22.83 -9.41
CA THR A 59 -8.20 -23.66 -8.22
C THR A 59 -6.72 -23.62 -7.79
N THR A 60 -5.79 -23.56 -8.73
CA THR A 60 -4.35 -23.42 -8.45
C THR A 60 -4.04 -22.03 -7.88
N LEU A 61 -4.61 -20.97 -8.46
CA LEU A 61 -4.37 -19.61 -7.99
C LEU A 61 -4.96 -19.34 -6.60
N ARG A 62 -6.11 -19.94 -6.28
CA ARG A 62 -6.72 -19.82 -4.94
C ARG A 62 -5.82 -20.29 -3.80
N ARG A 63 -4.88 -21.21 -4.05
CA ARG A 63 -3.90 -21.65 -3.06
C ARG A 63 -2.97 -20.53 -2.59
N PHE A 64 -2.85 -19.46 -3.37
CA PHE A 64 -2.04 -18.28 -3.05
C PHE A 64 -2.83 -17.13 -2.41
N GLU A 65 -4.15 -17.26 -2.23
CA GLU A 65 -4.96 -16.26 -1.51
C GLU A 65 -4.48 -16.04 -0.05
N PRO A 66 -4.07 -17.07 0.71
CA PRO A 66 -3.49 -16.86 2.04
C PRO A 66 -2.21 -16.03 2.00
N LEU A 67 -1.38 -16.22 0.95
CA LEU A 67 -0.22 -15.37 0.70
C LEU A 67 -0.70 -13.92 0.50
N PHE A 68 -1.63 -13.70 -0.42
CA PHE A 68 -2.16 -12.36 -0.69
C PHE A 68 -2.67 -11.66 0.58
N LEU A 69 -3.38 -12.39 1.46
CA LEU A 69 -3.84 -11.87 2.75
C LEU A 69 -2.68 -11.57 3.71
N ALA A 70 -1.68 -12.46 3.79
CA ALA A 70 -0.47 -12.21 4.58
C ALA A 70 0.26 -10.95 4.10
N GLY A 71 0.34 -10.74 2.78
CA GLY A 71 0.84 -9.51 2.18
C GLY A 71 0.03 -8.28 2.58
N LEU A 72 -1.30 -8.36 2.55
CA LEU A 72 -2.18 -7.26 2.98
C LEU A 72 -1.96 -6.89 4.45
N LEU A 73 -1.88 -7.89 5.33
CA LEU A 73 -1.63 -7.67 6.76
C LEU A 73 -0.25 -7.07 6.97
N ALA A 74 0.79 -7.64 6.37
CA ALA A 74 2.16 -7.14 6.49
C ALA A 74 2.31 -5.72 5.93
N ALA A 75 1.67 -5.40 4.79
CA ALA A 75 1.62 -4.05 4.23
C ALA A 75 0.89 -3.07 5.16
N GLY A 76 -0.23 -3.50 5.76
CA GLY A 76 -0.98 -2.70 6.73
C GLY A 76 -0.15 -2.36 7.96
N PHE A 77 0.41 -3.37 8.63
CA PHE A 77 1.22 -3.16 9.84
C PHE A 77 2.47 -2.33 9.57
N SER A 78 3.26 -2.68 8.54
CA SER A 78 4.45 -1.91 8.17
C SER A 78 4.09 -0.49 7.74
N GLY A 79 2.98 -0.30 7.03
CA GLY A 79 2.47 1.01 6.63
C GLY A 79 2.07 1.89 7.83
N LEU A 80 1.47 1.30 8.86
CA LEU A 80 1.15 1.98 10.12
C LEU A 80 2.41 2.39 10.88
N VAL A 81 3.45 1.55 10.91
CA VAL A 81 4.73 1.89 11.52
C VAL A 81 5.42 3.04 10.78
N LEU A 82 5.43 3.02 9.44
CA LEU A 82 5.96 4.11 8.61
C LEU A 82 5.17 5.41 8.82
N LEU A 83 3.84 5.30 8.90
CA LEU A 83 2.95 6.42 9.21
C LEU A 83 3.25 7.00 10.60
N TRP A 84 3.51 6.16 11.60
CA TRP A 84 3.87 6.58 12.94
C TRP A 84 5.21 7.32 12.98
N GLY A 85 6.16 6.93 12.12
CA GLY A 85 7.43 7.63 11.96
C GLY A 85 7.28 9.03 11.35
N TYR A 86 6.37 9.20 10.39
CA TYR A 86 6.16 10.48 9.69
C TYR A 86 4.67 10.80 9.50
N PRO A 87 3.93 11.11 10.59
CA PRO A 87 2.49 11.28 10.53
C PRO A 87 2.10 12.51 9.70
N ALA A 88 2.79 13.63 9.87
CA ALA A 88 2.55 14.85 9.11
C ALA A 88 2.77 14.62 7.60
N LYS A 89 3.86 13.95 7.23
CA LYS A 89 4.20 13.62 5.83
C LYS A 89 3.08 12.91 5.07
N ALA A 90 2.40 11.98 5.73
CA ALA A 90 1.38 11.16 5.11
C ALA A 90 -0.02 11.78 5.25
N LEU A 91 -0.44 12.17 6.46
CA LEU A 91 -1.82 12.60 6.73
C LEU A 91 -2.17 13.97 6.19
N THR A 92 -1.17 14.81 5.89
CA THR A 92 -1.42 16.11 5.22
C THR A 92 -1.36 16.00 3.70
N ASN A 93 -1.03 14.82 3.15
CA ASN A 93 -0.85 14.62 1.72
C ASN A 93 -2.09 13.92 1.12
N PRO A 94 -2.87 14.58 0.24
CA PRO A 94 -4.03 13.97 -0.41
C PRO A 94 -3.73 12.65 -1.14
N LEU A 95 -2.50 12.50 -1.65
CA LEU A 95 -2.07 11.29 -2.35
C LEU A 95 -2.06 10.06 -1.43
N PHE A 96 -1.90 10.23 -0.11
CA PHE A 96 -2.00 9.14 0.86
C PHE A 96 -3.39 8.51 0.86
N TYR A 97 -4.43 9.35 0.89
CA TYR A 97 -5.83 8.90 0.88
C TYR A 97 -6.20 8.26 -0.46
N LEU A 98 -5.77 8.86 -1.57
CA LEU A 98 -5.94 8.28 -2.90
C LEU A 98 -5.28 6.90 -2.99
N LYS A 99 -4.07 6.74 -2.46
CA LYS A 99 -3.37 5.45 -2.33
C LYS A 99 -4.23 4.42 -1.59
N LEU A 100 -4.86 4.77 -0.47
CA LEU A 100 -5.70 3.84 0.28
C LEU A 100 -6.97 3.42 -0.50
N ILE A 101 -7.59 4.34 -1.23
CA ILE A 101 -8.74 4.05 -2.09
C ILE A 101 -8.34 3.09 -3.21
N ILE A 102 -7.21 3.37 -3.89
CA ILE A 102 -6.68 2.51 -4.95
C ILE A 102 -6.36 1.11 -4.40
N LEU A 103 -5.74 1.03 -3.22
CA LEU A 103 -5.43 -0.23 -2.55
C LEU A 103 -6.70 -1.05 -2.27
N ALA A 104 -7.72 -0.43 -1.68
CA ALA A 104 -8.98 -1.09 -1.37
C ALA A 104 -9.70 -1.59 -2.62
N LEU A 105 -9.80 -0.74 -3.65
CA LEU A 105 -10.42 -1.08 -4.92
C LEU A 105 -9.66 -2.21 -5.65
N SER A 106 -8.33 -2.11 -5.73
CA SER A 106 -7.50 -3.13 -6.41
C SER A 106 -7.55 -4.48 -5.70
N THR A 107 -7.57 -4.46 -4.37
CA THR A 107 -7.75 -5.65 -3.53
C THR A 107 -9.12 -6.28 -3.76
N TRP A 108 -10.19 -5.49 -3.69
CA TRP A 108 -11.54 -5.97 -3.94
C TRP A 108 -11.68 -6.57 -5.35
N LEU A 109 -11.21 -5.87 -6.39
CA LEU A 109 -11.24 -6.38 -7.76
C LEU A 109 -10.47 -7.70 -7.89
N THR A 110 -9.29 -7.81 -7.28
CA THR A 110 -8.49 -9.04 -7.30
C THR A 110 -9.26 -10.23 -6.70
N LEU A 111 -9.91 -10.03 -5.55
CA LEU A 111 -10.72 -11.07 -4.91
C LEU A 111 -11.95 -11.45 -5.75
N GLN A 112 -12.61 -10.46 -6.36
CA GLN A 112 -13.77 -10.68 -7.24
C GLN A 112 -13.39 -11.47 -8.51
N LEU A 113 -12.20 -11.21 -9.06
CA LEU A 113 -11.65 -11.93 -10.20
C LEU A 113 -11.22 -13.35 -9.81
N SER A 114 -10.58 -13.54 -8.65
CA SER A 114 -10.24 -14.87 -8.10
C SER A 114 -11.48 -15.72 -7.83
N ALA A 115 -12.58 -15.09 -7.42
CA ALA A 115 -13.86 -15.76 -7.22
C ALA A 115 -14.49 -16.26 -8.53
N ASN A 116 -14.09 -15.71 -9.69
CA ASN A 116 -14.54 -16.12 -11.03
C ASN A 116 -16.08 -16.17 -11.18
N ARG A 117 -16.79 -15.17 -10.62
CA ARG A 117 -18.26 -15.12 -10.57
C ARG A 117 -18.92 -14.29 -11.70
N TRP A 118 -18.13 -13.61 -12.52
CA TRP A 118 -18.61 -12.68 -13.54
C TRP A 118 -18.61 -13.32 -14.93
N SER A 119 -19.42 -12.78 -15.85
CA SER A 119 -19.36 -13.18 -17.26
C SER A 119 -17.97 -12.89 -17.86
N PRO A 120 -17.52 -13.64 -18.89
CA PRO A 120 -16.18 -13.47 -19.47
C PRO A 120 -15.87 -12.03 -19.91
N HIS A 121 -16.84 -11.36 -20.54
CA HIS A 121 -16.71 -9.96 -20.97
C HIS A 121 -16.51 -9.00 -19.77
N MET A 122 -17.25 -9.21 -18.68
CA MET A 122 -17.12 -8.40 -17.47
C MET A 122 -15.80 -8.70 -16.74
N GLN A 123 -15.38 -9.97 -16.67
CA GLN A 123 -14.08 -10.35 -16.10
C GLN A 123 -12.92 -9.63 -16.79
N ALA A 124 -12.91 -9.60 -18.13
CA ALA A 124 -11.87 -8.91 -18.86
C ALA A 124 -11.81 -7.40 -18.54
N ARG A 125 -12.97 -6.73 -18.41
CA ARG A 125 -13.04 -5.31 -18.03
C ARG A 125 -12.53 -5.06 -16.61
N LEU A 126 -12.99 -5.87 -15.65
CA LEU A 126 -12.55 -5.78 -14.25
C LEU A 126 -11.05 -6.11 -14.10
N ALA A 127 -10.52 -7.02 -14.92
CA ALA A 127 -9.10 -7.33 -14.98
C ALA A 127 -8.25 -6.14 -15.42
N VAL A 128 -8.66 -5.42 -16.46
CA VAL A 128 -7.98 -4.19 -16.90
C VAL A 128 -8.00 -3.13 -15.80
N LEU A 129 -9.15 -2.94 -15.13
CA LEU A 129 -9.25 -2.00 -14.01
C LEU A 129 -8.38 -2.41 -12.81
N SER A 130 -8.34 -3.71 -12.49
CA SER A 130 -7.48 -4.23 -11.42
C SER A 130 -6.01 -4.01 -11.73
N LEU A 131 -5.59 -4.29 -12.97
CA LEU A 131 -4.22 -4.08 -13.41
C LEU A 131 -3.83 -2.60 -13.35
N ALA A 132 -4.69 -1.72 -13.85
CA ALA A 132 -4.48 -0.28 -13.77
C ALA A 132 -4.37 0.19 -12.30
N GLY A 133 -5.21 -0.35 -11.41
CA GLY A 133 -5.17 -0.10 -9.98
C GLY A 133 -3.84 -0.48 -9.34
N TRP A 134 -3.34 -1.71 -9.57
CA TRP A 134 -2.04 -2.14 -9.05
C TRP A 134 -0.86 -1.31 -9.57
N ILE A 135 -0.89 -0.93 -10.85
CA ILE A 135 0.12 -0.04 -11.43
C ILE A 135 0.05 1.34 -10.76
N ALA A 136 -1.14 1.93 -10.68
CA ALA A 136 -1.35 3.21 -10.02
C ALA A 136 -0.92 3.19 -8.54
N MET A 137 -1.12 2.06 -7.87
CA MET A 137 -0.71 1.84 -6.48
C MET A 137 0.81 1.92 -6.32
N ILE A 138 1.57 1.27 -7.21
CA ILE A 138 3.05 1.34 -7.21
C ILE A 138 3.52 2.78 -7.42
N PHE A 139 2.94 3.49 -8.40
CA PHE A 139 3.23 4.90 -8.64
C PHE A 139 2.89 5.77 -7.43
N ALA A 140 1.68 5.66 -6.89
CA ALA A 140 1.24 6.45 -5.73
C ALA A 140 2.17 6.22 -4.54
N GLY A 141 2.61 4.99 -4.29
CA GLY A 141 3.58 4.67 -3.25
C GLY A 141 4.91 5.40 -3.42
N ARG A 142 5.44 5.47 -4.64
CA ARG A 142 6.70 6.16 -4.91
C ARG A 142 6.56 7.68 -4.88
N PHE A 143 5.51 8.22 -5.50
CA PHE A 143 5.25 9.66 -5.55
C PHE A 143 4.96 10.25 -4.16
N LEU A 144 4.31 9.48 -3.26
CA LEU A 144 4.06 9.92 -1.88
C LEU A 144 5.35 10.30 -1.12
N ALA A 145 6.49 9.69 -1.46
CA ALA A 145 7.76 10.04 -0.87
C ALA A 145 8.22 11.47 -1.23
N TYR A 146 7.75 12.01 -2.36
CA TYR A 146 8.22 13.26 -2.97
C TYR A 146 7.18 14.40 -2.97
N THR A 147 5.89 14.10 -2.78
CA THR A 147 4.82 15.11 -2.85
C THR A 147 4.41 15.68 -1.49
N HIS A 148 5.24 15.54 -0.46
CA HIS A 148 4.95 16.05 0.87
C HIS A 148 5.41 17.51 1.00
N SER A 149 4.61 18.35 1.67
CA SER A 149 4.98 19.74 2.00
C SER A 149 5.48 19.89 3.44
N VAL A 150 5.04 18.99 4.34
CA VAL A 150 5.44 18.96 5.75
C VAL A 150 6.05 17.60 6.03
N LEU A 151 7.34 17.56 6.40
CA LEU A 151 7.99 16.33 6.80
C LEU A 151 7.68 15.97 8.26
N LEU A 152 7.82 16.95 9.15
CA LEU A 152 7.57 16.85 10.59
C LEU A 152 6.75 18.05 11.07
N ALA A 153 5.67 17.78 11.79
CA ALA A 153 4.85 18.84 12.39
C ALA A 153 5.59 19.53 13.55
N SER A 154 6.46 18.82 14.27
CA SER A 154 7.26 19.37 15.36
C SER A 154 8.13 20.56 14.94
N TRP A 155 8.66 20.54 13.72
CA TRP A 155 9.46 21.64 13.16
C TRP A 155 8.65 22.93 12.92
N LEU A 156 7.35 22.80 12.66
CA LEU A 156 6.48 23.95 12.40
C LEU A 156 5.98 24.60 13.70
N ILE A 157 5.84 23.81 14.77
CA ILE A 157 5.32 24.30 16.07
C ILE A 157 6.42 24.67 17.07
N SER A 158 7.62 24.12 16.91
CA SER A 158 8.82 24.52 17.63
C SER A 158 9.85 24.93 16.59
N PRO A 159 9.80 26.18 16.09
CA PRO A 159 10.89 26.69 15.28
C PRO A 159 12.16 26.57 16.12
N ALA A 160 13.22 25.96 15.58
CA ALA A 160 14.48 25.77 16.29
C ALA A 160 14.90 27.09 16.97
N GLY A 161 14.87 27.12 18.31
CA GLY A 161 15.08 28.34 19.10
C GLY A 161 14.34 28.34 20.44
N GLY A 162 14.75 27.45 21.34
CA GLY A 162 14.43 27.43 22.76
C GLY A 162 15.52 26.70 23.52
#